data_AF-A0A1Q2U0G2-F1
#
_entry.id   AF-A0A1Q2U0G2-F1
#
_cell.length_a   1.000
_cell.length_b   1.000
_cell.length_c   1.000
_cell.angle_alpha   90.00
_cell.angle_beta   90.00
_cell.angle_gamma   90.00
#
_symmetry.space_group_name_H-M   'P 1'
#
loop_
_entity.id
_entity.type
_entity.pdbx_description
1 polymer ?
#
loop_
_entity_poly.entity_id
_entity_poly.type
_entity_poly.pdbx_seq_one_letter_code
_entity_poly.pdbx_strand_id
1 'polypeptide(L)' 'MQIQGIKRGQHIELLEVLDIPDGALVSLEVVPERSPTLWWQALSKMRTEIEATGEGLVDDLFFIDLRDHQPGRDVEL' A
#
# COMPACT_ATOMS: atom_id res chain seq x y z
N MET A 1 -22.15 8.22 -10.74
CA MET A 1 -21.44 7.49 -9.66
C MET A 1 -20.19 8.26 -9.33
N GLN A 2 -19.89 8.48 -8.05
CA GLN A 2 -18.63 9.09 -7.62
C GLN A 2 -17.87 8.02 -6.84
N ILE A 3 -16.66 7.69 -7.30
CA ILE A 3 -15.84 6.62 -6.72
C ILE A 3 -14.61 7.26 -6.13
N GLN A 4 -14.27 6.86 -4.91
CA GLN A 4 -13.05 7.32 -4.26
C GLN A 4 -11.89 6.38 -4.64
N GLY A 5 -10.73 6.98 -4.86
CA GLY A 5 -9.51 6.26 -5.15
C GLY A 5 -8.29 6.96 -4.58
N ILE A 6 -7.24 6.18 -4.32
CA ILE A 6 -5.98 6.67 -3.78
C ILE A 6 -4.92 6.60 -4.87
N LYS A 7 -4.29 7.74 -5.15
CA LYS A 7 -3.18 7.82 -6.09
C LYS A 7 -1.93 7.22 -5.47
N ARG A 8 -1.37 6.18 -6.10
CA ARG A 8 -0.11 5.53 -5.73
C ARG A 8 0.85 5.50 -6.91
N GLY A 9 1.91 6.31 -6.85
CA GLY A 9 2.86 6.43 -7.94
C GLY A 9 2.20 6.92 -9.24
N GLN A 10 2.12 6.03 -10.24
CA GLN A 10 1.46 6.27 -11.53
C GLN A 10 0.07 5.61 -11.63
N HIS A 11 -0.40 4.97 -10.56
CA HIS A 11 -1.65 4.23 -10.53
C HIS A 11 -2.66 4.87 -9.58
N ILE A 12 -3.94 4.54 -9.75
CA ILE A 12 -5.02 4.89 -8.81
C ILE A 12 -5.64 3.58 -8.36
N GLU A 13 -5.62 3.34 -7.05
CA GLU A 13 -6.33 2.21 -6.44
C GLU A 13 -7.74 2.66 -6.07
N LEU A 14 -8.76 1.99 -6.61
CA LEU A 14 -10.16 2.26 -6.28
C LEU A 14 -10.52 1.61 -4.95
N LEU A 15 -11.32 2.30 -4.14
CA LEU A 15 -11.78 1.77 -2.84
C LEU A 15 -13.03 0.89 -2.98
N GLU A 16 -13.65 0.86 -4.16
CA GLU A 16 -14.91 0.20 -4.44
C GLU A 16 -14.88 -0.50 -5.82
N VAL A 17 -15.76 -1.49 -6.01
CA VAL A 17 -15.88 -2.21 -7.29
C VAL A 17 -16.46 -1.28 -8.35
N LEU A 18 -15.83 -1.28 -9.53
CA LEU A 18 -16.23 -0.48 -10.68
C LEU A 18 -17.37 -1.16 -11.44
N ASP A 19 -18.62 -0.87 -11.07
CA ASP A 19 -19.81 -1.35 -11.78
C ASP A 19 -20.18 -0.39 -12.93
N ILE A 20 -19.38 -0.42 -14.01
CA ILE A 20 -19.58 0.40 -15.20
C ILE A 20 -19.46 -0.52 -16.43
N PRO A 21 -20.35 -0.40 -17.44
CA PRO A 21 -20.29 -1.25 -18.63
C PRO A 21 -18.97 -1.11 -19.41
N ASP A 22 -18.53 -2.21 -20.01
CA ASP A 22 -17.35 -2.24 -20.87
C ASP A 22 -17.46 -1.22 -22.02
N GLY A 23 -16.36 -0.52 -22.29
CA GLY A 23 -16.28 0.51 -23.32
C GLY A 23 -16.86 1.87 -22.93
N ALA A 24 -17.31 2.04 -21.68
CA ALA A 24 -17.73 3.34 -21.17
C ALA A 24 -16.55 4.32 -21.08
N LEU A 25 -16.79 5.58 -21.47
CA LEU A 25 -15.83 6.66 -21.28
C LEU A 25 -15.89 7.15 -19.83
N VAL A 26 -14.73 7.12 -19.15
CA VAL A 26 -14.59 7.56 -17.76
C VAL A 26 -13.70 8.80 -17.70
N SER A 27 -14.16 9.85 -17.03
CA SER A 27 -13.40 11.06 -16.74
C SER A 27 -12.97 11.05 -15.27
N LEU A 28 -11.68 11.28 -15.00
CA LEU A 28 -11.18 11.46 -13.64
C LEU A 28 -11.09 12.94 -13.30
N GLU A 29 -11.69 13.32 -12.18
CA GLU A 29 -11.55 14.64 -11.59
C GLU A 29 -10.88 14.51 -10.22
N VAL A 30 -9.80 15.26 -10.01
CA VAL A 30 -9.17 15.37 -8.69
C VAL A 30 -9.88 16.48 -7.93
N VAL A 31 -10.87 16.10 -7.12
CA VAL A 31 -11.53 17.03 -6.21
C VAL A 31 -10.63 17.22 -4.99
N PRO A 32 -10.11 18.43 -4.73
CA PRO A 32 -9.36 18.68 -3.51
C PRO A 32 -10.32 18.57 -2.32
N GLU A 33 -10.24 17.45 -1.59
CA GLU A 33 -10.91 17.34 -0.30
C GLU A 33 -10.43 18.49 0.60
N ARG A 34 -11.32 19.02 1.46
CA ARG A 34 -10.97 20.02 2.46
C ARG A 34 -9.99 19.40 3.45
N SER A 35 -8.71 19.49 3.11
CA SER A 35 -7.58 18.90 3.81
C SER A 35 -7.65 17.36 3.84
N PRO A 36 -6.57 16.64 3.51
CA PRO A 36 -6.54 15.21 3.79
C PRO A 36 -6.83 15.05 5.28
N THR A 37 -7.78 14.18 5.63
CA THR A 37 -8.13 13.94 7.04
C THR A 37 -6.84 13.68 7.82
N LEU A 38 -6.79 14.12 9.09
CA LEU A 38 -5.61 13.97 9.96
C LEU A 38 -5.06 12.53 9.94
N TRP A 39 -5.93 11.56 9.72
CA TRP A 39 -5.57 10.15 9.56
C TRP A 39 -4.73 9.85 8.31
N TRP A 40 -5.13 10.31 7.12
CA TRP A 40 -4.36 10.09 5.89
C TRP A 40 -3.01 10.81 5.92
N GLN A 41 -2.96 11.99 6.54
CA GLN A 41 -1.70 12.71 6.75
C GLN A 41 -0.77 11.93 7.69
N ALA A 42 -1.30 11.41 8.79
CA ALA A 42 -0.54 10.60 9.75
C ALA A 42 -0.01 9.31 9.12
N LEU A 43 -0.83 8.60 8.34
CA LEU A 43 -0.44 7.38 7.65
C LEU A 43 0.65 7.63 6.61
N SER A 44 0.51 8.69 5.82
CA SER A 44 1.51 9.08 4.80
C SER A 44 2.85 9.45 5.46
N LYS A 45 2.81 10.18 6.58
CA LYS A 45 4.00 10.53 7.36
C LYS A 45 4.72 9.31 7.92
N MET A 46 3.97 8.41 8.59
CA MET A 46 4.51 7.16 9.13
C MET A 46 5.19 6.32 8.02
N ARG A 47 4.54 6.20 6.86
CA ARG A 47 5.09 5.45 5.73
C ARG A 47 6.39 6.06 5.20
N THR A 48 6.41 7.39 5.06
CA THR A 48 7.60 8.12 4.60
C THR A 48 8.76 7.94 5.58
N GLU A 49 8.48 7.95 6.88
CA GLU A 49 9.48 7.70 7.92
C GLU A 49 10.06 6.28 7.81
N ILE A 50 9.21 5.25 7.69
CA ILE A 50 9.66 3.84 7.51
C ILE A 50 10.50 3.68 6.24
N GLU A 51 10.08 4.27 5.11
CA GLU A 51 10.81 4.18 3.84
C GLU A 51 12.16 4.92 3.91
N ALA A 52 12.26 6.01 4.67
CA ALA A 52 13.48 6.80 4.81
C ALA A 52 14.48 6.21 5.80
N THR A 53 14.00 5.64 6.91
CA THR A 53 14.87 5.11 7.97
C THR A 53 15.10 3.61 7.86
N GLY A 54 14.20 2.89 7.19
CA GLY A 54 14.15 1.43 7.22
C GLY A 54 13.71 0.86 8.58
N GLU A 55 13.44 1.70 9.58
CA GLU A 55 12.99 1.25 10.90
C GLU A 55 11.58 0.65 10.79
N GLY A 56 11.43 -0.58 11.28
CA GLY A 56 10.17 -1.33 11.19
C GLY A 56 10.02 -2.15 9.91
N LEU A 57 10.95 -2.04 8.95
CA LEU A 57 11.08 -3.05 7.90
C LEU A 57 11.71 -4.30 8.51
N VAL A 58 11.03 -5.43 8.29
CA VAL A 58 11.47 -6.73 8.77
C VAL A 58 12.28 -7.38 7.66
N ASP A 59 13.55 -7.68 7.92
CA ASP A 59 14.43 -8.36 6.97
C ASP A 59 14.56 -9.85 7.31
N ASP A 60 15.27 -10.59 6.46
CA ASP A 60 15.49 -12.03 6.66
C ASP A 60 16.28 -12.33 7.94
N LEU A 61 17.10 -11.38 8.42
CA LEU A 61 17.85 -11.52 9.67
C LEU A 61 16.92 -11.47 10.87
N PHE A 62 15.85 -10.68 10.84
CA PHE A 62 14.84 -10.67 11.90
C PHE A 62 14.17 -12.03 12.09
N PHE A 63 14.02 -12.81 11.02
CA PHE A 63 13.39 -14.14 11.09
C PHE A 63 14.36 -15.28 11.38
N ILE A 64 15.67 -15.02 11.52
CA ILE A 64 16.69 -16.08 11.60
C ILE A 64 16.49 -17.00 12.82
N ASP A 65 16.02 -16.44 13.93
CA ASP A 65 15.76 -17.17 15.18
C ASP A 65 14.38 -17.87 15.18
N LEU A 66 13.54 -17.58 14.20
CA LEU A 66 12.26 -18.25 13.96
C LEU A 66 12.37 -19.38 12.94
N ARG A 67 13.52 -19.49 12.23
CA ARG A 67 13.76 -20.57 11.27
C ARG A 67 14.04 -21.88 12.02
N ASP A 68 13.48 -22.96 11.50
CA ASP A 68 13.73 -24.30 11.99
C ASP A 68 15.14 -24.74 11.55
N HIS A 69 16.08 -24.84 12.49
CA HIS A 69 17.48 -25.22 12.23
C HIS A 69 17.71 -26.73 12.27
N GLN A 70 16.65 -27.54 12.28
CA GLN A 70 16.79 -28.99 12.25
C GLN A 70 17.37 -29.48 10.92
N PRO A 71 18.37 -30.37 10.95
CA PRO A 71 19.02 -30.87 9.73
C PRO A 71 18.00 -31.61 8.82
N GLY A 72 18.02 -31.28 7.53
CA GLY A 72 17.15 -31.89 6.51
C GLY A 72 15.88 -31.09 6.16
N ARG A 73 15.72 -29.87 6.70
CA ARG A 73 14.63 -28.94 6.38
C ARG A 73 15.10 -27.65 5.70
N ASP A 74 16.25 -27.69 5.02
CA ASP A 74 16.72 -26.56 4.23
C ASP A 74 15.72 -26.25 3.11
N VAL A 75 15.11 -25.07 3.15
CA VAL A 75 14.22 -24.57 2.11
C VAL A 75 15.08 -23.77 1.14
N GLU A 76 15.36 -24.35 -0.03
CA GLU A 76 15.94 -23.61 -1.15
C GLU A 76 14.88 -22.68 -1.74
N LEU A 77 15.18 -21.37 -1.79
CA LEU A 77 14.36 -20.32 -2.40
C LEU A 77 14.81 -20.05 -3.84
#